data_AF-A0A4Q3H4J8-F1
#
_entry.id   AF-A0A4Q3H4J8-F1
#
_cell.length_a   1.000
_cell.length_b   1.000
_cell.length_c   1.000
_cell.angle_alpha   90.00
_cell.angle_beta   90.00
_cell.angle_gamma   90.00
#
_symmetry.space_group_name_H-M   'P 1'
#
loop_
_entity.id
_entity.type
_entity.pdbx_description
1 polymer ?
#
loop_
_entity_poly.entity_id
_entity_poly.type
_entity_poly.pdbx_seq_one_letter_code
_entity_poly.pdbx_strand_id
1 'polypeptide(L)'
;PDDSLAIAAREGRLRRNFQGYTDDPATAIIGLGASSIGSFRQGYVQNIPATGVYEKTALEGKLAVVRGFALSDEDRMRAWVIERIMCEFGFDTADLAARFGHRAATVLAEAHTVAAGDSMIMLSDNRFEICPEARPVARTIAARFDAYLGAGAARHSAAV
;
A
#
# COMPACT_ATOMS: atom_id res chain seq x y z
N PRO A 1 -3.69 -21.92 -11.18
CA PRO A 1 -4.33 -20.89 -12.03
C PRO A 1 -5.75 -20.52 -11.56
N ASP A 2 -6.44 -21.46 -10.93
CA ASP A 2 -7.87 -21.34 -10.59
C ASP A 2 -8.14 -21.05 -9.10
N ASP A 3 -7.08 -20.79 -8.33
CA ASP A 3 -7.21 -20.31 -6.95
C ASP A 3 -7.80 -18.90 -6.91
N SER A 4 -8.47 -18.54 -5.81
CA SER A 4 -9.21 -17.30 -5.68
C SER A 4 -8.33 -16.05 -5.85
N LEU A 5 -7.06 -16.10 -5.40
CA LEU A 5 -6.12 -15.00 -5.60
C LEU A 5 -5.74 -14.82 -7.08
N ALA A 6 -5.58 -15.93 -7.82
CA ALA A 6 -5.26 -15.88 -9.24
C ALA A 6 -6.46 -15.36 -10.07
N ILE A 7 -7.68 -15.70 -9.66
CA ILE A 7 -8.92 -15.13 -10.23
C ILE A 7 -8.99 -13.63 -9.92
N ALA A 8 -8.83 -13.24 -8.66
CA ALA A 8 -8.85 -11.83 -8.24
C ALA A 8 -7.79 -10.99 -8.96
N ALA A 9 -6.60 -11.53 -9.22
CA ALA A 9 -5.55 -10.86 -9.98
C ALA A 9 -5.98 -10.59 -11.43
N ARG A 10 -6.57 -11.58 -12.12
CA ARG A 10 -7.07 -11.40 -13.50
C ARG A 10 -8.21 -10.40 -13.59
N GLU A 11 -9.00 -10.30 -12.54
CA GLU A 11 -10.20 -9.46 -12.51
C GLU A 11 -9.97 -8.09 -11.83
N GLY A 12 -8.71 -7.71 -11.54
CA GLY A 12 -8.37 -6.41 -10.94
C GLY A 12 -8.86 -6.24 -9.50
N ARG A 13 -9.20 -7.33 -8.82
CA ARG A 13 -9.69 -7.34 -7.43
C ARG A 13 -8.65 -7.75 -6.41
N LEU A 14 -7.44 -8.14 -6.84
CA LEU A 14 -6.37 -8.48 -5.90
C LEU A 14 -5.99 -7.26 -5.05
N ARG A 15 -5.90 -7.49 -3.75
CA ARG A 15 -5.52 -6.52 -2.72
C ARG A 15 -4.26 -6.99 -2.01
N ARG A 16 -3.64 -6.10 -1.25
CA ARG A 16 -2.53 -6.46 -0.38
C ARG A 16 -2.64 -5.76 0.98
N ASN A 17 -2.60 -6.53 2.05
CA ASN A 17 -2.60 -6.03 3.42
C ASN A 17 -1.33 -6.48 4.19
N PHE A 18 -1.31 -6.32 5.52
CA PHE A 18 -0.17 -6.71 6.36
C PHE A 18 0.12 -8.22 6.36
N GLN A 19 -0.85 -9.07 6.00
CA GLN A 19 -0.71 -10.52 5.94
C GLN A 19 -0.28 -11.04 4.55
N GLY A 20 -0.34 -10.19 3.52
CA GLY A 20 0.03 -10.56 2.15
C GLY A 20 -1.04 -10.20 1.13
N TYR A 21 -1.06 -10.94 0.02
CA TYR A 21 -2.09 -10.81 -1.00
C TYR A 21 -3.41 -11.41 -0.52
N THR A 22 -4.52 -10.77 -0.87
CA THR A 22 -5.86 -11.19 -0.49
C THR A 22 -6.87 -10.76 -1.55
N ASP A 23 -7.96 -11.50 -1.66
CA ASP A 23 -9.16 -11.17 -2.43
C ASP A 23 -10.30 -10.66 -1.52
N ASP A 24 -10.04 -10.49 -0.21
CA ASP A 24 -10.98 -9.93 0.76
C ASP A 24 -11.26 -8.43 0.44
N PRO A 25 -12.53 -8.04 0.24
CA PRO A 25 -12.91 -6.66 -0.03
C PRO A 25 -12.95 -5.76 1.22
N ALA A 26 -12.64 -6.27 2.41
CA ALA A 26 -12.70 -5.52 3.66
C ALA A 26 -11.84 -4.25 3.60
N THR A 27 -12.46 -3.10 3.84
CA THR A 27 -11.80 -1.79 3.88
C THR A 27 -11.26 -1.42 5.26
N ALA A 28 -11.48 -2.30 6.25
CA ALA A 28 -10.98 -2.15 7.60
C ALA A 28 -10.56 -3.51 8.17
N ILE A 29 -9.44 -3.53 8.86
CA ILE A 29 -8.90 -4.69 9.56
C ILE A 29 -8.73 -4.30 11.03
N ILE A 30 -9.40 -5.04 11.92
CA ILE A 30 -9.26 -4.86 13.36
C ILE A 30 -8.19 -5.85 13.83
N GLY A 31 -7.02 -5.33 14.20
CA GLY A 31 -5.94 -6.14 14.78
C GLY A 31 -6.25 -6.46 16.24
N LEU A 32 -6.44 -7.74 16.56
CA LEU A 32 -6.59 -8.22 17.93
C LEU A 32 -5.32 -8.98 18.37
N GLY A 33 -4.95 -8.81 19.63
CA GLY A 33 -3.73 -9.40 20.19
C GLY A 33 -2.57 -8.42 20.27
N ALA A 34 -1.55 -8.81 21.03
CA ALA A 34 -0.32 -8.05 21.18
C ALA A 34 0.37 -7.88 19.82
N SER A 35 0.97 -6.71 19.58
CA SER A 35 1.66 -6.31 18.34
C SER A 35 0.81 -6.18 17.07
N SER A 36 -0.44 -6.65 17.09
CA SER A 36 -1.34 -6.62 15.93
C SER A 36 -1.55 -5.21 15.40
N ILE A 37 -1.65 -5.11 14.07
CA ILE A 37 -1.89 -3.85 13.37
C ILE A 37 -3.33 -3.83 12.87
N GLY A 38 -4.05 -2.77 13.22
CA GLY A 38 -5.32 -2.43 12.61
C GLY A 38 -5.13 -1.46 11.45
N SER A 39 -5.96 -1.60 10.41
CA SER A 39 -5.99 -0.71 9.26
C SER A 39 -7.41 -0.19 9.06
N PHE A 40 -7.53 1.12 8.88
CA PHE A 40 -8.78 1.81 8.62
C PHE A 40 -8.57 2.83 7.50
N ARG A 41 -9.66 3.36 6.96
CA ARG A 41 -9.61 4.46 5.97
C ARG A 41 -8.82 5.68 6.48
N GLN A 42 -8.91 5.96 7.77
CA GLN A 42 -8.26 7.08 8.43
C GLN A 42 -6.78 6.83 8.70
N GLY A 43 -6.34 5.57 8.75
CA GLY A 43 -4.96 5.22 9.04
C GLY A 43 -4.77 3.91 9.76
N TYR A 44 -3.60 3.77 10.39
CA TYR A 44 -3.15 2.54 11.03
C TYR A 44 -3.08 2.72 12.53
N VAL A 45 -3.29 1.63 13.26
CA VAL A 45 -3.05 1.54 14.69
C VAL A 45 -2.25 0.28 14.99
N GLN A 46 -1.37 0.33 15.98
CA GLN A 46 -0.63 -0.82 16.45
C GLN A 46 -0.93 -1.06 17.92
N ASN A 47 -1.32 -2.29 18.24
CA ASN A 47 -1.49 -2.73 19.61
C ASN A 47 -0.14 -2.82 20.33
N ILE A 48 -0.18 -2.71 21.66
CA ILE A 48 0.99 -2.86 22.52
C ILE A 48 1.71 -4.18 22.20
N PRO A 49 3.00 -4.17 21.82
CA PRO A 49 3.73 -5.41 21.49
C PRO A 49 4.03 -6.30 22.70
N ALA A 50 4.23 -5.70 23.88
CA ALA A 50 4.51 -6.44 25.09
C ALA A 50 3.24 -7.14 25.59
N THR A 51 3.15 -8.46 25.42
CA THR A 51 1.94 -9.27 25.67
C THR A 51 1.33 -9.03 27.05
N GLY A 52 2.13 -9.07 28.12
CA GLY A 52 1.60 -8.86 29.48
C GLY A 52 1.02 -7.45 29.70
N VAL A 53 1.59 -6.44 29.04
CA VAL A 53 1.07 -5.05 29.11
C VAL A 53 -0.21 -4.92 28.28
N TYR A 54 -0.24 -5.54 27.10
CA TYR A 54 -1.43 -5.61 26.25
C TYR A 54 -2.61 -6.26 27.01
N GLU A 55 -2.40 -7.45 27.57
CA GLU A 55 -3.45 -8.19 28.29
C GLU A 55 -3.98 -7.40 29.49
N LYS A 56 -3.08 -6.86 30.32
CA LYS A 56 -3.48 -6.05 31.46
C LYS A 56 -4.31 -4.84 31.03
N THR A 57 -3.86 -4.11 30.01
CA THR A 57 -4.55 -2.91 29.51
C THR A 57 -5.94 -3.28 28.96
N ALA A 58 -6.05 -4.37 28.20
CA ALA A 58 -7.30 -4.84 27.65
C ALA A 58 -8.28 -5.30 28.74
N LEU A 59 -7.81 -6.05 29.74
CA LEU A 59 -8.64 -6.51 30.86
C LEU A 59 -9.14 -5.37 31.76
N GLU A 60 -8.42 -4.26 31.82
CA GLU A 60 -8.85 -3.01 32.46
C GLU A 60 -9.90 -2.24 31.63
N GLY A 61 -10.32 -2.75 30.47
CA GLY A 61 -11.28 -2.08 29.57
C GLY A 61 -10.70 -0.88 28.83
N LYS A 62 -9.37 -0.75 28.78
CA LYS A 62 -8.67 0.36 28.12
C LYS A 62 -8.28 -0.01 26.69
N LEU A 63 -8.10 1.01 25.85
CA LEU A 63 -7.61 0.82 24.49
C LEU A 63 -6.11 0.41 24.51
N ALA A 64 -5.82 -0.83 24.14
CA ALA A 64 -4.46 -1.40 24.15
C ALA A 64 -3.63 -1.02 22.91
N VAL A 65 -3.77 0.22 22.42
CA VAL A 65 -3.05 0.78 21.27
C VAL A 65 -1.84 1.57 21.76
N VAL A 66 -0.65 1.29 21.21
CA VAL A 66 0.59 2.01 21.56
C VAL A 66 0.89 3.15 20.58
N ARG A 67 0.48 3.01 19.32
CA ARG A 67 0.79 3.97 18.26
C ARG A 67 -0.30 4.00 17.21
N GLY A 68 -0.57 5.19 16.68
CA GLY A 68 -1.39 5.39 15.48
C GLY A 68 -0.62 6.17 14.41
N PHE A 69 -1.07 6.05 13.17
CA PHE A 69 -0.63 6.88 12.05
C PHE A 69 -1.84 7.28 11.23
N ALA A 70 -2.17 8.58 11.23
CA ALA A 70 -3.27 9.13 10.45
C ALA A 70 -2.80 9.38 9.01
N LEU A 71 -3.53 8.84 8.04
CA LEU A 71 -3.25 9.05 6.63
C LEU A 71 -3.77 10.42 6.18
N SER A 72 -2.91 11.19 5.51
CA SER A 72 -3.32 12.33 4.72
C SER A 72 -4.04 11.89 3.43
N ASP A 73 -4.61 12.85 2.70
CA ASP A 73 -5.14 12.58 1.36
C ASP A 73 -4.05 12.12 0.39
N GLU A 74 -2.84 12.66 0.53
CA GLU A 74 -1.70 12.27 -0.29
C GLU A 74 -1.26 10.83 0.04
N ASP A 75 -1.23 10.46 1.31
CA ASP A 75 -0.88 9.10 1.72
C ASP A 75 -1.89 8.08 1.18
N ARG A 76 -3.19 8.41 1.19
CA ARG A 76 -4.23 7.56 0.59
C ARG A 76 -4.03 7.39 -0.92
N MET A 77 -3.70 8.46 -1.62
CA MET A 77 -3.43 8.44 -3.05
C MET A 77 -2.21 7.58 -3.39
N ARG A 78 -1.09 7.82 -2.70
CA ARG A 78 0.15 7.06 -2.90
C ARG A 78 -0.02 5.60 -2.52
N ALA A 79 -0.69 5.31 -1.42
CA ALA A 79 -1.01 3.94 -1.02
C ALA A 79 -1.84 3.20 -2.08
N TRP A 80 -2.82 3.87 -2.70
CA TRP A 80 -3.60 3.30 -3.79
C TRP A 80 -2.71 2.99 -4.99
N VAL A 81 -1.87 3.92 -5.45
CA VAL A 81 -0.95 3.70 -6.59
C VAL A 81 0.03 2.57 -6.31
N ILE A 82 0.66 2.57 -5.14
CA ILE A 82 1.59 1.52 -4.73
C ILE A 82 0.89 0.16 -4.70
N GLU A 83 -0.33 0.07 -4.16
CA GLU A 83 -1.08 -1.19 -4.14
C GLU A 83 -1.42 -1.66 -5.56
N ARG A 84 -1.86 -0.76 -6.46
CA ARG A 84 -2.12 -1.09 -7.87
C ARG A 84 -0.85 -1.61 -8.56
N ILE A 85 0.29 -0.95 -8.39
CA ILE A 85 1.57 -1.43 -8.93
C ILE A 85 1.94 -2.81 -8.39
N MET A 86 1.75 -3.04 -7.09
CA MET A 86 2.11 -4.32 -6.46
C MET A 86 1.18 -5.46 -6.86
N CYS A 87 -0.10 -5.20 -7.11
CA CYS A 87 -1.10 -6.23 -7.40
C CYS A 87 -1.36 -6.44 -8.90
N GLU A 88 -1.27 -5.37 -9.68
CA GLU A 88 -1.69 -5.32 -11.09
C GLU A 88 -0.56 -4.88 -12.03
N PHE A 89 0.65 -4.63 -11.51
CA PHE A 89 1.83 -4.18 -12.26
C PHE A 89 1.63 -2.86 -13.00
N GLY A 90 0.69 -2.04 -12.57
CA GLY A 90 0.37 -0.77 -13.20
C GLY A 90 -0.85 -0.12 -12.58
N PHE A 91 -1.24 1.04 -13.08
CA PHE A 91 -2.45 1.74 -12.69
C PHE A 91 -3.01 2.56 -13.85
N ASP A 92 -4.33 2.76 -13.84
CA ASP A 92 -5.04 3.62 -14.79
C ASP A 92 -4.93 5.09 -14.34
N THR A 93 -4.47 5.96 -15.25
CA THR A 93 -4.24 7.38 -14.98
C THR A 93 -5.55 8.16 -14.87
N ALA A 94 -6.60 7.73 -15.58
CA ALA A 94 -7.93 8.32 -15.50
C ALA A 94 -8.65 7.90 -14.21
N ASP A 95 -8.51 6.65 -13.74
CA ASP A 95 -9.05 6.22 -12.44
C ASP A 95 -8.35 6.95 -11.29
N LEU A 96 -7.02 7.14 -11.38
CA LEU A 96 -6.28 7.96 -10.42
C LEU A 96 -6.85 9.39 -10.36
N ALA A 97 -7.03 10.03 -11.51
CA ALA A 97 -7.58 11.39 -11.60
C ALA A 97 -9.03 11.46 -11.08
N ALA A 98 -9.87 10.47 -11.41
CA ALA A 98 -11.25 10.41 -10.95
C ALA A 98 -11.35 10.27 -9.42
N ARG A 99 -10.46 9.48 -8.80
CA ARG A 99 -10.47 9.23 -7.36
C ARG A 99 -9.93 10.39 -6.52
N PHE A 100 -8.87 11.04 -6.99
CA PHE A 100 -8.12 12.01 -6.18
C PHE A 100 -8.17 13.45 -6.72
N GLY A 101 -8.84 13.68 -7.86
CA GLY A 101 -9.01 14.99 -8.48
C GLY A 101 -7.68 15.67 -8.77
N HIS A 102 -7.60 16.98 -8.47
CA HIS A 102 -6.39 17.78 -8.71
C HIS A 102 -5.14 17.25 -8.00
N ARG A 103 -5.27 16.48 -6.91
CA ARG A 103 -4.13 15.89 -6.19
C ARG A 103 -3.39 14.85 -7.03
N ALA A 104 -4.08 14.21 -7.98
CA ALA A 104 -3.47 13.23 -8.88
C ALA A 104 -2.35 13.82 -9.74
N ALA A 105 -2.38 15.14 -10.00
CA ALA A 105 -1.41 15.81 -10.87
C ALA A 105 0.05 15.56 -10.43
N THR A 106 0.32 15.56 -9.12
CA THR A 106 1.66 15.29 -8.57
C THR A 106 2.14 13.89 -8.95
N VAL A 107 1.31 12.87 -8.70
CA VAL A 107 1.68 11.48 -8.97
C VAL A 107 1.73 11.17 -10.46
N LEU A 108 0.88 11.81 -11.27
CA LEU A 108 0.95 11.71 -12.73
C LEU A 108 2.27 12.29 -13.27
N ALA A 109 2.72 13.43 -12.76
CA ALA A 109 4.01 14.01 -13.13
C ALA A 109 5.20 13.11 -12.72
N GLU A 110 5.13 12.50 -11.53
CA GLU A 110 6.09 11.48 -11.09
C GLU A 110 6.09 10.27 -12.03
N ALA A 111 4.91 9.78 -12.43
CA ALA A 111 4.76 8.66 -13.36
C ALA A 111 5.40 8.95 -14.73
N HIS A 112 5.20 10.16 -15.28
CA HIS A 112 5.89 10.59 -16.50
C HIS A 112 7.41 10.62 -16.33
N THR A 113 7.90 11.13 -15.21
CA THR A 113 9.34 11.21 -14.92
C THR A 113 9.95 9.81 -14.80
N VAL A 114 9.28 8.91 -14.09
CA VAL A 114 9.71 7.53 -13.89
C VAL A 114 9.73 6.77 -15.22
N ALA A 115 8.68 6.89 -16.04
CA ALA A 115 8.60 6.21 -17.33
C ALA A 115 9.61 6.73 -18.36
N ALA A 116 9.89 8.05 -18.36
CA ALA A 116 10.86 8.64 -19.28
C ALA A 116 12.31 8.15 -19.02
N GLY A 117 12.61 7.75 -17.78
CA GLY A 117 13.93 7.29 -17.36
C GLY A 117 14.13 5.78 -17.35
N ASP A 118 13.08 4.98 -17.61
CA ASP A 118 13.11 3.53 -17.43
C ASP A 118 12.36 2.80 -18.55
N SER A 119 13.09 2.11 -19.43
CA SER A 119 12.52 1.33 -20.53
C SER A 119 11.71 0.11 -20.10
N MET A 120 11.77 -0.25 -18.81
CA MET A 120 10.95 -1.29 -18.21
C MET A 120 9.52 -0.83 -17.88
N ILE A 121 9.19 0.42 -18.20
CA ILE A 121 7.92 1.04 -17.88
C ILE A 121 7.31 1.60 -19.15
N MET A 122 6.07 1.23 -19.41
CA MET A 122 5.26 1.76 -20.49
C MET A 122 4.27 2.77 -19.91
N LEU A 123 4.29 3.98 -20.45
CA LEU A 123 3.30 5.00 -20.16
C LEU A 123 2.56 5.34 -21.45
N SER A 124 1.26 5.06 -21.42
CA SER A 124 0.29 5.47 -22.44
C SER A 124 -0.62 6.55 -21.88
N ASP A 125 -1.46 7.15 -22.71
CA ASP A 125 -2.38 8.23 -22.31
C ASP A 125 -3.23 7.86 -21.08
N ASN A 126 -3.62 6.58 -20.96
CA ASN A 126 -4.55 6.11 -19.92
C ASN A 126 -3.92 5.15 -18.89
N ARG A 127 -2.66 4.75 -19.04
CA ARG A 127 -2.09 3.67 -18.21
C ARG A 127 -0.58 3.78 -18.02
N PHE A 128 -0.17 3.64 -16.77
CA PHE A 128 1.20 3.34 -16.36
C PHE A 128 1.33 1.83 -16.13
N GLU A 129 2.29 1.17 -16.76
CA GLU A 129 2.45 -0.28 -16.68
C GLU A 129 3.92 -0.71 -16.65
N ILE A 130 4.24 -1.70 -15.82
CA ILE A 130 5.54 -2.36 -15.76
C ILE A 130 5.57 -3.47 -16.80
N CYS A 131 6.59 -3.46 -17.66
CA CYS A 131 6.83 -4.50 -18.65
C CYS A 131 6.86 -5.89 -18.00
N PRO A 132 6.35 -6.95 -18.66
CA PRO A 132 6.30 -8.30 -18.09
C PRO A 132 7.63 -8.80 -17.50
N GLU A 133 8.74 -8.49 -18.15
CA GLU A 133 10.10 -8.89 -17.78
C GLU A 133 10.58 -8.19 -16.49
N ALA A 134 10.01 -7.04 -16.17
CA ALA A 134 10.37 -6.20 -15.03
C ALA A 134 9.43 -6.37 -13.83
N ARG A 135 8.38 -7.19 -13.94
CA ARG A 135 7.47 -7.50 -12.81
C ARG A 135 8.19 -7.98 -11.55
N PRO A 136 9.30 -8.77 -11.60
CA PRO A 136 10.04 -9.14 -10.40
C PRO A 136 10.59 -7.96 -9.59
N VAL A 137 10.79 -6.79 -10.21
CA VAL A 137 11.28 -5.56 -9.56
C VAL A 137 10.16 -4.56 -9.23
N ALA A 138 8.88 -4.98 -9.30
CA ALA A 138 7.73 -4.10 -9.05
C ALA A 138 7.81 -3.36 -7.71
N ARG A 139 8.37 -3.98 -6.66
CA ARG A 139 8.57 -3.31 -5.37
C ARG A 139 9.50 -2.10 -5.46
N THR A 140 10.56 -2.18 -6.24
CA THR A 140 11.51 -1.08 -6.44
C THR A 140 10.87 0.06 -7.24
N ILE A 141 10.03 -0.28 -8.22
CA ILE A 141 9.28 0.70 -9.01
C ILE A 141 8.22 1.38 -8.14
N ALA A 142 7.42 0.61 -7.38
CA ALA A 142 6.42 1.15 -6.47
C ALA A 142 7.03 2.10 -5.42
N ALA A 143 8.23 1.79 -4.93
CA ALA A 143 8.95 2.61 -3.96
C ALA A 143 9.28 4.02 -4.49
N ARG A 144 9.27 4.25 -5.81
CA ARG A 144 9.44 5.60 -6.40
C ARG A 144 8.26 6.53 -6.14
N PHE A 145 7.10 5.98 -5.80
CA PHE A 145 5.90 6.74 -5.45
C PHE A 145 5.73 6.92 -3.92
N ASP A 146 6.69 6.45 -3.13
CA ASP A 146 6.68 6.60 -1.67
C ASP A 146 7.33 7.94 -1.25
N ALA A 147 6.52 8.85 -0.71
CA ALA A 147 6.97 10.16 -0.25
C ALA A 147 7.96 10.09 0.92
N TYR A 148 7.97 9.00 1.69
CA TYR A 148 8.77 8.87 2.91
C TYR A 148 10.12 8.20 2.69
N LEU A 149 10.33 7.55 1.54
CA LEU A 149 11.55 6.77 1.27
C LEU A 149 12.82 7.64 1.23
N GLY A 150 12.72 8.88 0.75
CA GLY A 150 13.83 9.84 0.69
C GLY A 150 13.91 10.82 1.87
N ALA A 151 12.85 10.89 2.70
CA ALA A 151 12.72 11.88 3.77
C ALA A 151 13.14 11.34 5.15
N GLY A 152 13.26 10.02 5.31
CA GLY A 152 13.67 9.39 6.56
C GLY A 152 15.12 8.90 6.52
N ALA A 153 15.88 9.16 7.59
CA ALA A 153 17.10 8.39 7.88
C ALA A 153 16.72 6.91 7.92
N ALA A 154 17.13 6.16 6.90
CA ALA A 154 16.81 4.75 6.75
C ALA A 154 17.34 3.94 7.95
N ARG A 155 16.47 3.67 8.92
CA ARG A 155 16.61 2.49 9.78
C ARG A 155 15.90 1.36 9.06
N HIS A 156 16.60 0.76 8.10
CA HIS A 156 16.19 -0.53 7.56
C HIS A 156 15.94 -1.48 8.73
N SER A 157 14.74 -2.04 8.82
CA SER A 157 14.54 -3.26 9.58
C SER A 157 15.43 -4.31 8.93
N ALA A 158 16.55 -4.65 9.58
CA ALA A 158 17.31 -5.82 9.22
C ALA A 158 16.34 -7.01 9.38
N ALA A 159 16.07 -7.71 8.28
CA ALA A 159 15.49 -9.02 8.37
C ALA A 159 16.48 -9.90 9.14
N VAL A 160 16.01 -10.52 10.21
CA VAL A 160 16.67 -11.68 10.83
C VAL A 160 16.25 -12.91 10.06
#